data_AF-A0A382V9W6-F1
#
_entry.id   AF-A0A382V9W6-F1
#
_cell.length_a   1.000
_cell.length_b   1.000
_cell.length_c   1.000
_cell.angle_alpha   90.00
_cell.angle_beta   90.00
_cell.angle_gamma   90.00
#
_symmetry.space_group_name_H-M   'P 1'
#
loop_
_entity.id
_entity.type
_entity.pdbx_description
1 polymer ?
#
loop_
_entity_poly.entity_id
_entity_poly.type
_entity_poly.pdbx_seq_one_letter_code
_entity_poly.pdbx_strand_id
1 'polypeptide(L)' 'MPAKGFQIIGIEAKRHRKSGPQKQVRIDHNTNIVSVRKSNENELIVETRYTVSYGLLGIVQLD' A
#
# COMPACT_ATOMS: atom_id res chain seq x y z
N MET A 1 5.84 18.43 21.51
CA MET A 1 6.62 17.23 21.17
C MET A 1 6.51 17.05 19.65
N PRO A 2 7.60 17.12 18.88
CA PRO A 2 7.52 16.89 17.44
C PRO A 2 7.12 15.43 17.22
N ALA A 3 6.15 15.18 16.35
CA ALA A 3 5.67 13.84 16.03
C ALA A 3 6.87 12.95 15.63
N LYS A 4 7.12 11.86 16.37
CA LYS A 4 8.30 10.99 16.20
C LYS A 4 8.21 10.03 15.00
N GLY A 5 7.11 10.08 14.24
CA GLY A 5 6.88 9.25 13.07
C GLY A 5 5.43 8.78 12.97
N PHE A 6 5.05 8.31 11.79
CA PHE A 6 3.81 7.58 11.56
C PHE A 6 4.16 6.18 11.05
N GLN A 7 3.40 5.18 11.46
CA GLN A 7 3.55 3.80 11.02
C GLN A 7 2.29 3.39 10.28
N ILE A 8 2.45 2.87 9.05
CA ILE A 8 1.35 2.23 8.33
C ILE A 8 1.21 0.82 8.92
N ILE A 9 0.12 0.60 9.66
CA ILE A 9 -0.15 -0.67 10.36
C ILE A 9 -0.82 -1.72 9.48
N GLY A 10 -1.37 -1.33 8.33
CA GLY A 10 -2.01 -2.26 7.40
C GLY A 10 -2.82 -1.56 6.32
N ILE A 11 -3.14 -2.32 5.27
CA ILE A 11 -3.98 -1.90 4.16
C ILE A 11 -4.99 -3.02 3.92
N GLU A 12 -6.28 -2.71 4.04
CA GLU A 12 -7.35 -3.68 3.85
C GLU A 12 -7.96 -3.54 2.45
N ALA A 13 -7.99 -4.63 1.67
CA ALA A 13 -8.65 -4.69 0.38
C ALA A 13 -9.85 -5.65 0.45
N LYS A 14 -11.08 -5.13 0.32
CA LYS A 14 -12.32 -5.94 0.31
C LYS A 14 -12.81 -6.14 -1.12
N ARG A 15 -13.14 -7.39 -1.47
CA ARG A 15 -13.75 -7.74 -2.77
C ARG A 15 -15.28 -7.68 -2.69
N HIS A 16 -15.92 -6.91 -3.56
CA HIS A 16 -17.39 -6.71 -3.59
C HIS A 16 -18.18 -7.69 -4.49
N ARG A 17 -17.58 -8.76 -5.03
CA ARG A 17 -18.25 -9.64 -6.01
C ARG A 17 -18.55 -11.04 -5.45
N LYS A 18 -19.78 -11.52 -5.72
CA LYS A 18 -20.29 -12.87 -5.39
C LYS A 18 -19.27 -13.98 -5.69
N SER A 19 -19.21 -14.96 -4.79
CA SER A 19 -18.33 -16.13 -4.76
C SER A 19 -18.37 -16.96 -6.05
N GLY A 20 -17.51 -16.63 -7.01
CA GLY A 20 -17.05 -17.57 -8.04
C GLY A 20 -15.77 -18.26 -7.58
N PRO A 21 -15.21 -19.19 -8.38
CA PRO A 21 -13.91 -19.81 -8.07
C PRO A 21 -12.88 -18.73 -7.76
N GLN A 22 -12.23 -18.83 -6.59
CA GLN A 22 -11.21 -17.87 -6.17
C GLN A 22 -10.02 -17.98 -7.13
N LYS A 23 -9.99 -17.10 -8.14
CA LYS A 23 -8.79 -16.92 -8.96
C LYS A 23 -7.70 -16.34 -8.07
N GLN A 24 -6.52 -16.95 -8.07
CA GLN A 24 -5.38 -16.38 -7.38
C GLN A 24 -5.05 -15.01 -7.99
N VAL A 25 -5.17 -13.97 -7.17
CA VAL A 25 -4.87 -12.58 -7.56
C VAL A 25 -3.65 -12.15 -6.77
N ARG A 26 -2.64 -11.67 -7.48
CA ARG A 26 -1.52 -10.97 -6.87
C ARG A 26 -1.95 -9.53 -6.62
N ILE A 27 -1.71 -9.04 -5.41
CA ILE A 27 -1.89 -7.64 -5.06
C ILE A 27 -0.55 -7.14 -4.56
N ASP A 28 0.07 -6.23 -5.32
CA ASP A 28 1.31 -5.58 -4.92
C ASP A 28 0.98 -4.17 -4.41
N HIS A 29 1.41 -3.90 -3.18
CA HIS A 29 1.27 -2.63 -2.49
C HIS A 29 2.63 -1.95 -2.43
N ASN A 30 2.71 -0.71 -2.90
CA ASN A 30 3.93 0.10 -2.81
C ASN A 30 3.60 1.47 -2.22
N THR A 31 4.32 1.86 -1.19
CA THR A 31 4.21 3.18 -0.57
C THR A 31 5.57 3.85 -0.64
N ASN A 32 5.62 4.97 -1.36
CA ASN A 32 6.80 5.82 -1.44
C ASN A 32 6.55 7.13 -0.71
N ILE A 33 7.50 7.53 0.13
CA ILE A 33 7.53 8.90 0.67
C ILE A 33 8.14 9.78 -0.42
N VAL A 34 7.36 10.73 -0.93
CA VAL A 34 7.74 11.63 -2.01
C VAL A 34 8.49 12.83 -1.45
N SER A 35 7.98 13.42 -0.37
CA SER A 35 8.59 14.57 0.26
C SER A 35 8.30 14.63 1.76
N VAL A 36 9.23 15.22 2.50
CA VAL A 36 9.14 15.44 3.94
C VAL A 36 9.58 16.88 4.17
N ARG A 37 8.66 17.75 4.59
CA ARG A 37 8.95 19.16 4.82
C ARG A 37 8.40 19.65 6.14
N LYS A 38 9.14 20.51 6.81
CA LYS A 38 8.72 21.16 8.05
C LYS A 38 7.68 22.24 7.71
N SER A 39 6.52 22.20 8.37
CA SER A 39 5.48 23.23 8.23
C SER A 39 5.72 24.36 9.26
N ASN A 40 5.96 23.98 10.51
CA ASN A 40 6.36 24.88 11.60
C ASN A 40 7.17 24.09 12.65
N GLU A 41 7.44 24.67 13.82
CA GLU A 41 8.26 24.01 14.85
C GLU A 41 7.74 22.66 15.33
N ASN A 42 6.42 22.44 15.26
CA ASN A 42 5.79 21.22 15.77
C ASN A 42 5.08 20.37 14.69
N GLU A 43 5.04 20.84 13.44
CA GLU A 43 4.34 20.18 12.36
C GLU A 43 5.24 19.84 11.19
N LEU A 44 4.96 18.68 10.61
CA LEU A 44 5.69 18.12 9.48
C LEU A 44 4.67 17.65 8.45
N ILE A 45 4.84 18.11 7.21
CA ILE A 45 4.04 17.69 6.08
C ILE A 45 4.81 16.58 5.38
N VAL A 46 4.18 15.41 5.27
CA VAL A 46 4.74 14.26 4.57
C VAL A 46 3.84 13.92 3.40
N GLU A 47 4.41 13.98 2.20
CA GLU A 47 3.72 13.60 0.99
C GLU A 47 4.07 12.16 0.66
N THR A 48 3.04 11.32 0.48
CA THR A 48 3.21 9.92 0.14
C THR A 48 2.50 9.59 -1.15
N ARG A 49 3.13 8.75 -1.97
CA ARG A 49 2.52 8.13 -3.12
C ARG A 49 2.25 6.68 -2.79
N TYR A 50 0.98 6.34 -2.77
CA TYR A 50 0.53 4.97 -2.63
C TYR A 50 0.11 4.42 -3.99
N THR A 51 0.60 3.24 -4.34
CA THR A 51 0.27 2.55 -5.59
C THR A 51 -0.15 1.12 -5.29
N VAL A 52 -1.26 0.73 -5.92
CA VAL A 52 -1.80 -0.64 -5.86
C VAL A 52 -1.88 -1.17 -7.26
N SER A 53 -1.33 -2.37 -7.45
CA SER A 53 -1.53 -3.13 -8.68
C SER A 53 -2.17 -4.47 -8.35
N TYR A 54 -3.11 -4.90 -9.18
CA TYR A 54 -3.79 -6.19 -9.03
C TYR A 54 -3.79 -6.91 -10.38
N GLY A 55 -3.45 -8.20 -10.37
CA GLY A 55 -3.34 -9.00 -11.59
C GLY A 55 -3.55 -10.49 -11.34
N LEU A 56 -3.86 -11.23 -12.41
CA LEU A 56 -3.94 -12.69 -12.34
C LEU A 56 -2.53 -13.26 -12.11
N LEU A 57 -2.39 -14.18 -11.15
CA LEU A 57 -1.13 -14.89 -10.92
C LEU A 57 -1.05 -16.09 -11.87
N GLY A 58 -0.06 -16.10 -12.76
CA GLY A 58 0.33 -17.30 -13.52
C GLY A 58 1.50 -17.97 -12.82
N ILE A 59 1.34 -19.22 -12.35
CA ILE A 59 2.43 -20.01 -11.79
C ILE A 59 3.03 -20.84 -12.92
N VAL A 60 4.31 -20.65 -13.20
CA VAL A 60 5.09 -21.54 -14.05
C VAL A 60 6.05 -22.28 -13.13
N GLN A 61 5.80 -23.57 -12.93
CA GLN A 61 6.70 -24.46 -12.19
C GLN A 61 7.67 -25.06 -13.20
N LEU A 62 8.97 -24.84 -12.98
CA LEU A 62 10.03 -25.44 -13.76
C LEU A 62 10.56 -26.63 -12.97
N ASP A 63 10.50 -27.82 -13.58
CA ASP A 63 11.19 -29.04 -13.13
C ASP A 63 12.68 -28.98 -13.46
#